data_AF-A0A8C2A7E1-F1
#
_entry.id   AF-A0A8C2A7E1-F1
#
_cell.length_a   1.000
_cell.length_b   1.000
_cell.length_c   1.000
_cell.angle_alpha   90.00
_cell.angle_beta   90.00
_cell.angle_gamma   90.00
#
_symmetry.space_group_name_H-M   'P 1'
#
loop_
_entity.id
_entity.type
_entity.pdbx_description
1 polymer ?
#
loop_
_entity_poly.entity_id
_entity_poly.type
_entity_poly.pdbx_seq_one_letter_code
_entity_poly.pdbx_strand_id
1 'polypeptide(L)'
;MAAPMSNVDEIRNRVILGEFGVKNVHTTDYPGNYPGYDDTWDLEKFKKNFRIDIVHSDEDTLEFDMIGIDASIANAFRRILLAEVPTMAIEKVFIYNNTSIIQDEILAHRLGLVPIKADPRLFEYRNPEDQEGTEIDTIQLQLKVKCTRNPRAPKDSSDPKELYLNHMDANIGPVHGDILLAQLRPGQELDVVMHCVKGIGKDHAKFSPVATASYRLLPEITLLQTIEGEQAESLE
;
A
#
# COMPACT_ATOMS: atom_id res chain seq x y z
N MET A 1 46.69 11.70 -3.11
CA MET A 1 47.11 10.36 -3.58
C MET A 1 45.87 9.68 -4.14
N ALA A 2 45.89 9.25 -5.39
CA ALA A 2 44.76 8.55 -6.00
C ALA A 2 44.49 7.25 -5.23
N ALA A 3 43.23 6.98 -4.89
CA ALA A 3 42.84 5.71 -4.31
C ALA A 3 43.20 4.56 -5.29
N PRO A 4 43.66 3.39 -4.82
CA PRO A 4 43.87 2.24 -5.69
C PRO A 4 42.54 1.86 -6.38
N MET A 5 42.60 1.42 -7.65
CA MET A 5 41.42 1.14 -8.48
C MET A 5 40.40 0.21 -7.80
N SER A 6 40.85 -0.78 -7.03
CA SER A 6 39.97 -1.70 -6.28
C SER A 6 39.09 -0.98 -5.25
N ASN A 7 39.63 0.07 -4.61
CA ASN A 7 38.90 0.87 -3.63
C ASN A 7 37.88 1.79 -4.32
N VAL A 8 38.15 2.21 -5.57
CA VAL A 8 37.21 3.03 -6.35
C VAL A 8 35.97 2.21 -6.73
N ASP A 9 36.13 0.96 -7.18
CA ASP A 9 35.00 0.10 -7.52
C ASP A 9 34.12 -0.23 -6.31
N GLU A 10 34.72 -0.40 -5.14
CA GLU A 10 33.99 -0.63 -3.88
C GLU A 10 33.17 0.62 -3.49
N ILE A 11 33.77 1.81 -3.59
CA ILE A 11 33.08 3.08 -3.27
C ILE A 11 31.88 3.30 -4.19
N ARG A 12 31.98 2.90 -5.46
CA ARG A 12 30.94 3.16 -6.47
C ARG A 12 29.78 2.19 -6.41
N ASN A 13 30.05 0.92 -6.10
CA ASN A 13 29.06 -0.16 -6.27
C ASN A 13 28.54 -0.73 -4.95
N ARG A 14 29.14 -0.39 -3.79
CA ARG A 14 28.78 -1.00 -2.51
C ARG A 14 28.51 0.04 -1.43
N VAL A 15 27.32 -0.06 -0.84
CA VAL A 15 26.97 0.61 0.42
C VAL A 15 27.43 -0.29 1.57
N ILE A 16 28.37 0.20 2.39
CA ILE A 16 29.00 -0.61 3.44
C ILE A 16 28.39 -0.26 4.78
N LEU A 17 27.90 -1.28 5.51
CA LEU A 17 27.44 -1.13 6.88
C LEU A 17 28.62 -1.32 7.83
N GLY A 18 28.99 -0.26 8.56
CA GLY A 18 29.96 -0.33 9.65
C GLY A 18 29.25 -0.26 11.01
N GLU A 19 30.00 -0.58 12.08
CA GLU A 19 29.49 -0.57 13.47
C GLU A 19 28.86 0.78 13.88
N PHE A 20 29.50 1.89 13.50
CA PHE A 20 29.09 3.24 13.90
C PHE A 20 28.30 4.00 12.82
N GLY A 21 28.08 3.41 11.65
CA GLY A 21 27.39 4.09 10.55
C GLY A 21 27.59 3.46 9.18
N VAL A 22 26.86 4.00 8.20
CA VAL A 22 26.86 3.52 6.82
C VAL A 22 27.80 4.37 5.96
N LYS A 23 28.62 3.72 5.14
CA LYS A 23 29.54 4.37 4.19
C LYS A 23 29.02 4.22 2.76
N ASN A 24 29.46 5.11 1.87
CA ASN A 24 29.13 5.11 0.43
C ASN A 24 27.62 5.23 0.14
N VAL A 25 26.92 6.07 0.90
CA VAL A 25 25.45 6.23 0.77
C VAL A 25 25.00 7.02 -0.46
N HIS A 26 25.92 7.70 -1.14
CA HIS A 26 25.62 8.58 -2.26
C HIS A 26 25.92 7.91 -3.59
N THR A 27 25.05 8.11 -4.58
CA THR A 27 25.35 7.76 -5.97
C THR A 27 26.46 8.69 -6.49
N THR A 28 27.50 8.12 -7.10
CA THR A 28 28.71 8.85 -7.52
C THR A 28 29.10 8.59 -8.98
N ASP A 29 28.34 7.79 -9.71
CA ASP A 29 28.53 7.45 -11.13
C ASP A 29 28.10 8.57 -12.08
N TYR A 30 28.54 9.80 -11.81
CA TYR A 30 28.32 10.96 -12.67
C TYR A 30 29.58 11.30 -13.48
N PRO A 31 29.41 11.85 -14.69
CA PRO A 31 30.53 12.25 -15.54
C PRO A 31 31.52 13.17 -14.81
N GLY A 32 32.80 12.80 -14.82
CA GLY A 32 33.88 13.61 -14.24
C GLY A 32 34.20 13.34 -12.77
N ASN A 33 33.46 12.47 -12.08
CA ASN A 33 33.75 12.12 -10.69
C ASN A 33 34.99 11.22 -10.53
N TYR A 34 35.23 10.34 -11.51
CA TYR A 34 36.34 9.37 -11.43
C TYR A 34 37.25 9.44 -12.65
N PRO A 35 38.58 9.50 -12.47
CA PRO A 35 39.52 9.44 -13.58
C PRO A 35 39.54 8.04 -14.19
N GLY A 36 39.41 7.95 -15.51
CA GLY A 36 39.48 6.68 -16.26
C GLY A 36 38.15 5.94 -16.42
N TYR A 37 37.04 6.47 -15.88
CA TYR A 37 35.70 5.94 -16.12
C TYR A 37 34.90 6.89 -17.01
N ASP A 38 34.14 6.30 -17.93
CA ASP A 38 33.14 7.02 -18.72
C ASP A 38 31.75 6.73 -18.17
N ASP A 39 31.27 7.69 -17.39
CA ASP A 39 29.95 7.69 -16.74
C ASP A 39 28.96 8.60 -17.48
N THR A 40 29.25 8.92 -18.75
CA THR A 40 28.27 9.60 -19.61
C THR A 40 27.05 8.73 -19.84
N TRP A 41 25.90 9.39 -20.02
CA TRP A 41 24.64 8.68 -20.22
C TRP A 41 24.64 7.95 -21.57
N ASP A 42 24.50 6.63 -21.53
CA ASP A 42 24.37 5.77 -22.69
C ASP A 42 23.15 4.85 -22.53
N LEU A 43 22.18 5.02 -23.42
CA LEU A 43 20.93 4.26 -23.42
C LEU A 43 21.16 2.77 -23.73
N GLU A 44 22.10 2.43 -24.61
CA GLU A 44 22.36 1.05 -24.99
C GLU A 44 23.07 0.29 -23.85
N LYS A 45 23.98 0.97 -23.15
CA LYS A 45 24.57 0.47 -21.88
C LYS A 45 23.49 0.22 -20.83
N PHE A 46 22.55 1.17 -20.66
CA PHE A 46 21.44 1.01 -19.72
C PHE A 46 20.55 -0.19 -20.09
N LYS A 47 20.09 -0.29 -21.34
CA LYS A 47 19.24 -1.40 -21.80
C LYS A 47 19.90 -2.76 -21.63
N LYS A 48 21.20 -2.86 -21.84
CA LYS A 48 21.95 -4.12 -21.69
C LYS A 48 22.04 -4.57 -20.23
N ASN A 49 22.13 -3.62 -19.29
CA ASN A 49 22.33 -3.90 -17.87
C ASN A 49 21.00 -4.02 -17.10
N PHE A 50 19.95 -3.35 -17.56
CA PHE A 50 18.66 -3.34 -16.90
C PHE A 50 17.94 -4.68 -17.05
N ARG A 51 17.58 -5.30 -15.93
CA ARG A 51 16.77 -6.51 -15.89
C ARG A 51 15.82 -6.50 -14.70
N ILE A 52 14.70 -7.20 -14.84
CA ILE A 52 13.70 -7.38 -13.80
C ILE A 52 13.49 -8.87 -13.61
N ASP A 53 13.67 -9.34 -12.38
CA ASP A 53 13.49 -10.74 -12.01
C ASP A 53 12.34 -10.81 -10.98
N ILE A 54 11.26 -11.53 -11.30
CA ILE A 54 10.11 -11.69 -10.38
C ILE A 54 10.42 -12.86 -9.45
N VAL A 55 10.49 -12.59 -8.15
CA VAL A 55 10.81 -13.59 -7.11
C VAL A 55 9.54 -14.29 -6.63
N HIS A 56 8.49 -13.49 -6.36
CA HIS A 56 7.24 -13.99 -5.79
C HIS A 56 6.04 -13.19 -6.30
N SER A 57 4.93 -13.86 -6.57
CA SER A 57 3.70 -13.23 -7.06
C SER A 57 2.47 -14.02 -6.58
N ASP A 58 1.67 -13.38 -5.74
CA ASP A 58 0.35 -13.85 -5.27
C ASP A 58 -0.75 -12.88 -5.75
N GLU A 59 -1.99 -13.10 -5.29
CA GLU A 59 -3.15 -12.24 -5.62
C GLU A 59 -2.99 -10.79 -5.12
N ASP A 60 -2.48 -10.60 -3.89
CA ASP A 60 -2.36 -9.29 -3.24
C ASP A 60 -0.90 -8.82 -3.06
N THR A 61 0.09 -9.69 -3.31
CA THR A 61 1.52 -9.38 -3.05
C THR A 61 2.41 -9.68 -4.25
N LEU A 62 3.38 -8.81 -4.51
CA LEU A 62 4.36 -8.94 -5.58
C LEU A 62 5.76 -8.58 -5.07
N GLU A 63 6.73 -9.46 -5.24
CA GLU A 63 8.15 -9.23 -4.94
C GLU A 63 8.99 -9.45 -6.21
N PHE A 64 9.81 -8.46 -6.55
CA PHE A 64 10.65 -8.49 -7.74
C PHE A 64 11.93 -7.68 -7.52
N ASP A 65 12.99 -8.10 -8.19
CA ASP A 65 14.28 -7.44 -8.20
C ASP A 65 14.40 -6.53 -9.43
N MET A 66 14.83 -5.29 -9.22
CA MET A 66 15.18 -4.35 -10.29
C MET A 66 16.69 -4.12 -10.28
N ILE A 67 17.37 -4.61 -11.31
CA ILE A 67 18.83 -4.57 -11.38
C ILE A 67 19.25 -3.58 -12.47
N GLY A 68 20.25 -2.74 -12.16
CA GLY A 68 20.78 -1.74 -13.10
C GLY A 68 20.02 -0.42 -13.15
N ILE A 69 19.23 -0.09 -12.12
CA ILE A 69 18.51 1.17 -11.98
C ILE A 69 19.07 1.99 -10.80
N ASP A 70 19.07 3.31 -10.93
CA ASP A 70 19.44 4.21 -9.82
C ASP A 70 18.33 4.32 -8.77
N ALA A 71 18.73 4.58 -7.52
CA ALA A 71 17.84 4.72 -6.38
C ALA A 71 16.83 5.86 -6.56
N SER A 72 17.17 6.92 -7.29
CA SER A 72 16.26 8.04 -7.56
C SER A 72 15.01 7.60 -8.33
N ILE A 73 15.17 6.75 -9.35
CA ILE A 73 14.08 6.25 -10.18
C ILE A 73 13.28 5.18 -9.43
N ALA A 74 13.94 4.27 -8.71
CA ALA A 74 13.26 3.30 -7.85
C ALA A 74 12.39 3.99 -6.78
N ASN A 75 12.92 5.05 -6.15
CA ASN A 75 12.16 5.86 -5.21
C ASN A 75 11.03 6.66 -5.87
N ALA A 76 11.19 7.08 -7.13
CA ALA A 76 10.11 7.71 -7.89
C ALA A 76 8.94 6.73 -8.08
N PHE A 77 9.18 5.49 -8.50
CA PHE A 77 8.13 4.47 -8.60
C PHE A 77 7.45 4.21 -7.26
N ARG A 78 8.23 4.06 -6.19
CA ARG A 78 7.68 3.90 -4.83
C ARG A 78 6.75 5.05 -4.46
N ARG A 79 7.12 6.29 -4.76
CA ARG A 79 6.31 7.48 -4.47
C ARG A 79 5.05 7.55 -5.32
N ILE A 80 5.14 7.22 -6.61
CA ILE A 80 3.99 7.17 -7.53
C ILE A 80 2.97 6.15 -7.02
N LEU A 81 3.42 4.94 -6.66
CA LEU A 81 2.54 3.88 -6.13
C LEU A 81 1.81 4.31 -4.85
N LEU A 82 2.48 5.06 -3.97
CA LEU A 82 1.89 5.51 -2.70
C LEU A 82 0.94 6.70 -2.86
N ALA A 83 1.17 7.60 -3.82
CA ALA A 83 0.53 8.92 -3.81
C ALA A 83 -0.16 9.33 -5.11
N GLU A 84 0.24 8.82 -6.27
CA GLU A 84 -0.21 9.36 -7.57
C GLU A 84 -1.07 8.38 -8.36
N VAL A 85 -1.03 7.09 -8.03
CA VAL A 85 -1.93 6.11 -8.66
C VAL A 85 -3.36 6.31 -8.12
N PRO A 86 -4.35 6.57 -9.00
CA PRO A 86 -5.71 6.86 -8.56
C PRO A 86 -6.50 5.58 -8.23
N THR A 87 -7.41 5.70 -7.26
CA THR A 87 -8.35 4.63 -6.88
C THR A 87 -9.75 5.19 -6.63
N MET A 88 -10.73 4.29 -6.50
CA MET A 88 -12.10 4.62 -6.12
C MET A 88 -12.28 4.46 -4.60
N ALA A 89 -12.71 5.52 -3.93
CA ALA A 89 -13.03 5.47 -2.50
C ALA A 89 -14.26 6.33 -2.17
N ILE A 90 -14.88 6.08 -1.01
CA ILE A 90 -16.05 6.81 -0.54
C ILE A 90 -15.64 8.22 -0.09
N GLU A 91 -16.31 9.24 -0.63
CA GLU A 91 -16.06 10.66 -0.32
C GLU A 91 -17.24 11.32 0.39
N LYS A 92 -18.46 11.08 -0.10
CA LYS A 92 -19.68 11.62 0.51
C LYS A 92 -20.50 10.50 1.12
N VAL A 93 -20.99 10.76 2.32
CA VAL A 93 -21.82 9.83 3.10
C VAL A 93 -23.07 10.59 3.53
N PHE A 94 -24.22 10.18 2.99
CA PHE A 94 -25.54 10.70 3.32
C PHE A 94 -26.21 9.76 4.31
N ILE A 95 -26.40 10.23 5.53
CA ILE A 95 -27.01 9.45 6.61
C ILE A 95 -28.48 9.85 6.72
N TYR A 96 -29.38 8.88 6.49
CA TYR A 96 -30.82 9.10 6.66
C TYR A 96 -31.28 8.80 8.08
N ASN A 97 -30.75 7.70 8.65
CA ASN A 97 -31.06 7.31 10.01
C ASN A 97 -29.86 6.55 10.60
N ASN A 98 -29.26 7.09 11.65
CA ASN A 98 -28.27 6.39 12.47
C ASN A 98 -28.73 6.40 13.92
N THR A 99 -29.12 5.23 14.44
CA THR A 99 -29.47 5.03 15.85
C THR A 99 -28.45 4.17 16.58
N SER A 100 -27.28 3.95 15.96
CA SER A 100 -26.17 3.23 16.56
C SER A 100 -25.47 4.05 17.64
N ILE A 101 -24.54 3.43 18.36
CA ILE A 101 -23.72 4.12 19.38
C ILE A 101 -22.59 4.94 18.72
N ILE A 102 -22.22 4.61 17.48
CA ILE A 102 -21.13 5.27 16.76
C ILE A 102 -21.64 6.60 16.22
N GLN A 103 -20.87 7.67 16.46
CA GLN A 103 -21.15 8.99 15.92
C GLN A 103 -21.05 9.01 14.39
N ASP A 104 -21.86 9.85 13.76
CA ASP A 104 -21.96 9.97 12.31
C ASP A 104 -20.61 10.25 11.64
N GLU A 105 -19.81 11.13 12.22
CA GLU A 105 -18.49 11.50 11.68
C GLU A 105 -17.51 10.33 11.73
N ILE A 106 -17.54 9.56 12.82
CA ILE A 106 -16.68 8.39 13.00
C ILE A 106 -17.10 7.27 12.03
N LEU A 107 -18.40 7.07 11.86
CA LEU A 107 -18.92 6.09 10.90
C LEU A 107 -18.52 6.48 9.47
N ALA A 108 -18.71 7.74 9.07
CA ALA A 108 -18.34 8.23 7.75
C ALA A 108 -16.84 8.09 7.49
N HIS A 109 -15.99 8.40 8.48
CA HIS A 109 -14.55 8.21 8.38
C HIS A 109 -14.16 6.74 8.16
N ARG A 110 -14.79 5.81 8.89
CA ARG A 110 -14.55 4.36 8.71
C ARG A 110 -14.99 3.88 7.33
N LEU A 111 -16.16 4.31 6.87
CA LEU A 111 -16.66 3.99 5.53
C LEU A 111 -15.72 4.52 4.44
N GLY A 112 -15.14 5.70 4.63
CA GLY A 112 -14.14 6.27 3.72
C GLY A 112 -12.88 5.43 3.55
N LEU A 113 -12.51 4.62 4.53
CA LEU A 113 -11.31 3.76 4.50
C LEU A 113 -11.57 2.35 3.95
N VAL A 114 -12.82 2.03 3.59
CA VAL A 114 -13.15 0.72 3.01
C VAL A 114 -12.73 0.71 1.54
N PRO A 115 -11.82 -0.20 1.11
CA PRO A 115 -11.43 -0.31 -0.28
C PRO A 115 -12.59 -0.86 -1.12
N ILE A 116 -12.91 -0.15 -2.21
CA ILE A 116 -13.97 -0.53 -3.16
C ILE A 116 -13.36 -1.24 -4.36
N LYS A 117 -13.91 -2.40 -4.73
CA LYS A 117 -13.48 -3.17 -5.89
C LYS A 117 -14.09 -2.60 -7.18
N ALA A 118 -13.58 -1.45 -7.63
CA ALA A 118 -13.95 -0.80 -8.88
C ALA A 118 -12.70 -0.38 -9.65
N ASP A 119 -12.66 -0.62 -10.97
CA ASP A 119 -11.51 -0.22 -11.78
C ASP A 119 -11.52 1.30 -12.02
N PRO A 120 -10.57 2.07 -11.45
CA PRO A 120 -10.54 3.52 -11.55
C PRO A 120 -10.28 4.02 -12.98
N ARG A 121 -9.87 3.16 -13.90
CA ARG A 121 -9.61 3.53 -15.31
C ARG A 121 -10.91 3.75 -16.10
N LEU A 122 -12.02 3.20 -15.64
CA LEU A 122 -13.32 3.34 -16.28
C LEU A 122 -14.04 4.65 -15.89
N PHE A 123 -13.56 5.33 -14.85
CA PHE A 123 -14.19 6.52 -14.29
C PHE A 123 -13.33 7.77 -14.53
N GLU A 124 -14.01 8.89 -14.73
CA GLU A 124 -13.38 10.21 -14.82
C GLU A 124 -13.26 10.87 -13.45
N TYR A 125 -12.42 11.91 -13.35
CA TYR A 125 -12.37 12.72 -12.14
C TYR A 125 -13.63 13.58 -12.07
N ARG A 126 -14.24 13.62 -10.90
CA ARG A 126 -15.39 14.48 -10.65
C ARG A 126 -14.98 15.96 -10.71
N ASN A 127 -15.78 16.77 -11.39
CA ASN A 127 -15.62 18.22 -11.38
C ASN A 127 -15.96 18.78 -9.98
N PRO A 128 -15.18 19.72 -9.43
CA PRO A 128 -15.42 20.27 -8.09
C PRO A 128 -16.77 20.96 -7.90
N GLU A 129 -17.38 21.42 -9.01
CA GLU A 129 -18.66 22.14 -9.02
C GLU A 129 -19.88 21.21 -9.04
N ASP A 130 -19.69 19.93 -9.34
CA ASP A 130 -20.77 18.95 -9.44
C ASP A 130 -21.02 18.25 -8.08
N GLN A 131 -22.21 18.44 -7.53
CA GLN A 131 -22.61 17.88 -6.23
C GLN A 131 -23.36 16.55 -6.35
N GLU A 132 -24.09 16.34 -7.45
CA GLU A 132 -24.94 15.15 -7.63
C GLU A 132 -24.11 14.00 -8.20
N GLY A 133 -23.18 14.33 -9.11
CA GLY A 133 -22.35 13.35 -9.79
C GLY A 133 -23.08 12.63 -10.90
N THR A 134 -22.32 12.26 -11.93
CA THR A 134 -22.83 11.55 -13.10
C THR A 134 -22.47 10.07 -13.05
N GLU A 135 -23.16 9.26 -13.85
CA GLU A 135 -22.91 7.82 -13.99
C GLU A 135 -21.46 7.49 -14.42
N ILE A 136 -20.73 8.49 -14.96
CA ILE A 136 -19.35 8.37 -15.45
C ILE A 136 -18.31 8.64 -14.34
N ASP A 137 -18.67 9.45 -13.34
CA ASP A 137 -17.75 9.89 -12.28
C ASP A 137 -17.98 9.22 -10.93
N THR A 138 -19.14 8.60 -10.71
CA THR A 138 -19.51 8.10 -9.37
C THR A 138 -20.19 6.77 -9.33
N ILE A 139 -19.96 6.09 -8.20
CA ILE A 139 -20.64 4.87 -7.82
C ILE A 139 -21.41 5.15 -6.53
N GLN A 140 -22.72 4.98 -6.57
CA GLN A 140 -23.57 5.07 -5.41
C GLN A 140 -23.71 3.70 -4.74
N LEU A 141 -23.47 3.65 -3.43
CA LEU A 141 -23.62 2.46 -2.60
C LEU A 141 -24.62 2.75 -1.49
N GLN A 142 -25.46 1.77 -1.12
CA GLN A 142 -26.41 1.92 -0.02
C GLN A 142 -26.17 0.85 1.05
N LEU A 143 -26.08 1.28 2.30
CA LEU A 143 -26.03 0.43 3.48
C LEU A 143 -27.31 0.62 4.28
N LYS A 144 -28.13 -0.43 4.34
CA LYS A 144 -29.37 -0.45 5.11
C LYS A 144 -29.43 -1.67 6.00
N VAL A 145 -29.17 -1.49 7.29
CA VAL A 145 -29.08 -2.57 8.28
C VAL A 145 -30.01 -2.27 9.45
N LYS A 146 -30.83 -3.25 9.81
CA LYS A 146 -31.67 -3.23 11.02
C LYS A 146 -31.34 -4.44 11.87
N CYS A 147 -30.87 -4.20 13.09
CA CYS A 147 -30.55 -5.27 14.02
C CYS A 147 -31.81 -5.75 14.72
N THR A 148 -32.07 -7.05 14.62
CA THR A 148 -33.23 -7.70 15.26
C THR A 148 -32.78 -8.88 16.11
N ARG A 149 -33.55 -9.17 17.17
CA ARG A 149 -33.30 -10.35 17.99
C ARG A 149 -33.67 -11.60 17.21
N ASN A 150 -32.74 -12.56 17.14
CA ASN A 150 -32.98 -13.83 16.47
C ASN A 150 -33.98 -14.67 17.30
N PRO A 151 -35.17 -14.99 16.78
CA PRO A 151 -36.16 -15.78 17.50
C PRO A 151 -35.76 -17.26 17.63
N ARG A 152 -34.77 -17.74 16.86
CA ARG A 152 -34.29 -19.13 16.86
C ARG A 152 -33.01 -19.34 17.67
N ALA A 153 -32.54 -18.32 18.39
CA ALA A 153 -31.30 -18.41 19.15
C ALA A 153 -31.41 -19.41 20.33
N PRO A 154 -30.35 -20.19 20.62
CA PRO A 154 -30.31 -21.05 21.81
C PRO A 154 -30.45 -20.21 23.08
N LYS A 155 -31.24 -20.68 24.07
CA LYS A 155 -31.48 -19.94 25.33
C LYS A 155 -30.24 -19.83 26.22
N ASP A 156 -29.26 -20.71 26.03
CA ASP A 156 -28.01 -20.79 26.82
C ASP A 156 -26.79 -20.18 26.09
N SER A 157 -26.95 -19.69 24.85
CA SER A 157 -25.85 -19.07 24.12
C SER A 157 -25.68 -17.60 24.52
N SER A 158 -24.45 -17.21 24.88
CA SER A 158 -24.08 -15.83 25.19
C SER A 158 -23.47 -15.11 23.99
N ASP A 159 -23.31 -15.80 22.85
CA ASP A 159 -22.62 -15.27 21.68
C ASP A 159 -23.51 -14.32 20.86
N PRO A 160 -23.12 -13.04 20.69
CA PRO A 160 -23.93 -12.05 19.96
C PRO A 160 -24.21 -12.42 18.50
N LYS A 161 -23.36 -13.24 17.87
CA LYS A 161 -23.54 -13.72 16.49
C LYS A 161 -24.71 -14.68 16.34
N GLU A 162 -25.05 -15.42 17.39
CA GLU A 162 -26.18 -16.36 17.38
C GLU A 162 -27.48 -15.70 17.83
N LEU A 163 -27.37 -14.72 18.73
CA LEU A 163 -28.48 -14.01 19.34
C LEU A 163 -29.14 -12.96 18.43
N TYR A 164 -28.42 -12.44 17.43
CA TYR A 164 -28.85 -11.30 16.63
C TYR A 164 -28.68 -11.54 15.13
N LEU A 165 -29.67 -11.14 14.33
CA LEU A 165 -29.59 -11.13 12.87
C LEU A 165 -29.02 -9.80 12.38
N ASN A 166 -28.12 -9.85 11.39
CA ASN A 166 -27.44 -8.69 10.78
C ASN A 166 -26.65 -7.82 11.78
N HIS A 167 -26.14 -8.42 12.85
CA HIS A 167 -25.33 -7.72 13.85
C HIS A 167 -23.95 -7.29 13.32
N MET A 168 -23.45 -7.96 12.27
CA MET A 168 -22.15 -7.70 11.62
C MET A 168 -22.22 -7.60 10.09
N ASP A 169 -23.40 -7.75 9.47
CA ASP A 169 -23.51 -7.80 8.01
C ASP A 169 -23.69 -6.42 7.40
N ALA A 170 -22.66 -5.97 6.69
CA ALA A 170 -22.67 -4.79 5.82
C ALA A 170 -21.96 -5.15 4.51
N ASN A 171 -22.56 -6.07 3.74
CA ASN A 171 -21.95 -6.59 2.51
C ASN A 171 -22.19 -5.60 1.35
N ILE A 172 -21.34 -4.57 1.27
CA ILE A 172 -21.41 -3.50 0.26
C ILE A 172 -20.26 -3.69 -0.74
N GLY A 173 -20.27 -4.77 -1.54
CA GLY A 173 -19.20 -5.08 -2.51
C GLY A 173 -17.76 -4.62 -2.17
N PRO A 174 -17.27 -4.78 -0.92
CA PRO A 174 -15.93 -4.32 -0.56
C PRO A 174 -14.93 -5.35 -1.05
N VAL A 175 -13.64 -4.98 -1.12
CA VAL A 175 -12.59 -5.97 -1.41
C VAL A 175 -12.60 -7.08 -0.35
N HIS A 176 -12.79 -6.71 0.91
CA HIS A 176 -12.88 -7.63 2.05
C HIS A 176 -14.30 -7.59 2.64
N GLY A 177 -15.00 -8.74 2.60
CA GLY A 177 -16.39 -8.86 3.07
C GLY A 177 -16.57 -8.92 4.59
N ASP A 178 -15.48 -8.91 5.36
CA ASP A 178 -15.44 -9.12 6.81
C ASP A 178 -15.03 -7.86 7.60
N ILE A 179 -14.92 -6.71 6.93
CA ILE A 179 -14.61 -5.44 7.60
C ILE A 179 -15.77 -5.05 8.52
N LEU A 180 -15.54 -5.09 9.82
CA LEU A 180 -16.51 -4.61 10.80
C LEU A 180 -16.62 -3.08 10.71
N LEU A 181 -17.82 -2.56 10.47
CA LEU A 181 -18.09 -1.12 10.37
C LEU A 181 -18.74 -0.56 11.64
N ALA A 182 -19.79 -1.24 12.12
CA ALA A 182 -20.52 -0.86 13.32
C ALA A 182 -21.03 -2.11 14.04
N GLN A 183 -21.18 -2.02 15.36
CA GLN A 183 -21.86 -3.04 16.15
C GLN A 183 -23.20 -2.50 16.61
N LEU A 184 -24.27 -3.20 16.26
CA LEU A 184 -25.64 -2.80 16.59
C LEU A 184 -26.24 -3.67 17.70
N ARG A 185 -27.23 -3.14 18.40
CA ARG A 185 -28.11 -3.89 19.32
C ARG A 185 -29.53 -3.91 18.77
N PRO A 186 -30.39 -4.88 19.19
CA PRO A 186 -31.76 -4.96 18.71
C PRO A 186 -32.52 -3.65 18.85
N GLY A 187 -33.18 -3.22 17.79
CA GLY A 187 -33.90 -1.95 17.73
C GLY A 187 -33.06 -0.79 17.19
N GLN A 188 -31.76 -0.98 16.99
CA GLN A 188 -30.90 -0.03 16.26
C GLN A 188 -30.91 -0.33 14.76
N GLU A 189 -30.83 0.76 14.00
CA GLU A 189 -30.91 0.83 12.55
C GLU A 189 -29.86 1.80 12.02
N LEU A 190 -29.37 1.46 10.82
CA LEU A 190 -28.44 2.26 10.04
C LEU A 190 -28.93 2.31 8.59
N ASP A 191 -29.19 3.51 8.07
CA ASP A 191 -29.57 3.76 6.67
C ASP A 191 -28.69 4.90 6.11
N VAL A 192 -27.77 4.51 5.23
CA VAL A 192 -26.70 5.38 4.73
C VAL A 192 -26.52 5.16 3.23
N VAL A 193 -26.38 6.24 2.49
CA VAL A 193 -26.01 6.25 1.06
C VAL A 193 -24.63 6.87 0.92
N MET A 194 -23.76 6.25 0.12
CA MET A 194 -22.35 6.62 -0.04
C MET A 194 -22.07 6.88 -1.51
N HIS A 195 -21.36 7.95 -1.81
CA HIS A 195 -20.87 8.25 -3.17
C HIS A 195 -19.37 8.03 -3.22
N CYS A 196 -18.95 7.10 -4.08
CA CYS A 196 -17.55 6.84 -4.37
C CYS A 196 -17.09 7.71 -5.53
N VAL A 197 -15.88 8.23 -5.44
CA VAL A 197 -15.25 9.05 -6.48
C VAL A 197 -13.82 8.58 -6.71
N LYS A 198 -13.28 8.96 -7.86
CA LYS A 198 -11.88 8.77 -8.19
C LYS A 198 -11.02 9.83 -7.52
N GLY A 199 -9.94 9.42 -6.86
CA GLY A 199 -8.98 10.33 -6.20
C GLY A 199 -7.57 9.72 -6.15
N ILE A 200 -6.60 10.54 -5.73
CA ILE A 200 -5.19 10.14 -5.60
C ILE A 200 -4.74 10.10 -4.13
N GLY A 201 -3.79 9.23 -3.81
CA GLY A 201 -3.26 9.06 -2.45
C GLY A 201 -2.64 10.33 -1.84
N LYS A 202 -2.17 11.25 -2.70
CA LYS A 202 -1.63 12.54 -2.29
C LYS A 202 -2.68 13.43 -1.63
N ASP A 203 -3.94 13.34 -2.04
CA ASP A 203 -5.03 14.15 -1.50
C ASP A 203 -5.52 13.57 -0.18
N HIS A 204 -5.67 12.24 -0.11
CA HIS A 204 -6.02 11.53 1.10
C HIS A 204 -5.53 10.08 1.06
N ALA A 205 -5.01 9.56 2.19
CA ALA A 205 -4.43 8.22 2.28
C ALA A 205 -5.40 7.08 1.92
N LYS A 206 -6.72 7.31 2.04
CA LYS A 206 -7.77 6.36 1.62
C LYS A 206 -7.72 5.99 0.13
N PHE A 207 -7.10 6.82 -0.69
CA PHE A 207 -6.92 6.57 -2.12
C PHE A 207 -5.63 5.82 -2.44
N SER A 208 -4.80 5.46 -1.45
CA SER A 208 -3.60 4.65 -1.68
C SER A 208 -4.01 3.25 -2.15
N PRO A 209 -3.60 2.79 -3.34
CA PRO A 209 -3.91 1.44 -3.84
C PRO A 209 -3.08 0.35 -3.17
N VAL A 210 -1.96 0.71 -2.57
CA VAL A 210 -1.03 -0.22 -1.94
C VAL A 210 -1.16 -0.14 -0.43
N ALA A 211 -1.08 -1.30 0.24
CA ALA A 211 -0.94 -1.35 1.70
C ALA A 211 0.40 -0.75 2.13
N THR A 212 1.50 -1.25 1.55
CA THR A 212 2.82 -0.66 1.65
C THR A 212 3.60 -0.94 0.37
N ALA A 213 4.40 0.03 -0.07
CA ALA A 213 5.36 -0.14 -1.15
C ALA A 213 6.72 0.34 -0.67
N SER A 214 7.70 -0.57 -0.66
CA SER A 214 9.06 -0.33 -0.19
C SER A 214 10.06 -1.13 -1.02
N TYR A 215 11.32 -0.73 -0.97
CA TYR A 215 12.42 -1.48 -1.57
C TYR A 215 13.59 -1.52 -0.58
N ARG A 216 14.46 -2.52 -0.77
CA ARG A 216 15.75 -2.64 -0.07
C ARG A 216 16.83 -2.97 -1.08
N LEU A 217 18.07 -2.57 -0.78
CA LEU A 217 19.22 -3.04 -1.54
C LEU A 217 19.48 -4.51 -1.18
N LEU A 218 19.93 -5.29 -2.17
CA LEU A 218 20.30 -6.69 -1.96
C LEU A 218 21.54 -6.77 -1.06
N PRO A 219 21.48 -7.43 0.11
CA PRO A 219 22.65 -7.61 0.95
C PRO A 219 23.61 -8.61 0.31
N GLU A 220 24.90 -8.26 0.32
CA GLU A 220 25.98 -9.17 -0.05
C GLU A 220 26.95 -9.29 1.13
N ILE A 221 27.01 -10.47 1.74
CA ILE A 221 27.85 -10.75 2.89
C ILE A 221 29.06 -11.56 2.42
N THR A 222 30.26 -10.98 2.59
CA THR A 222 31.53 -11.62 2.21
C THR A 222 32.35 -11.94 3.46
N LEU A 223 32.73 -13.20 3.64
CA LEU A 223 33.66 -13.61 4.68
C LEU A 223 35.10 -13.29 4.24
N LEU A 224 35.78 -12.44 5.01
CA LEU A 224 37.15 -12.01 4.70
C LEU A 224 38.20 -13.09 4.99
N GLN A 225 37.85 -14.03 5.86
CA GLN A 225 38.69 -15.15 6.26
C GLN A 225 37.82 -16.40 6.42
N THR A 226 38.45 -17.57 6.32
CA THR A 226 37.79 -18.83 6.61
C THR A 226 37.48 -18.92 8.10
N ILE A 227 36.22 -19.24 8.44
CA ILE A 227 35.74 -19.41 9.81
C ILE A 227 35.36 -20.87 9.98
N GLU A 228 35.96 -21.57 10.94
CA GLU A 228 35.78 -23.02 11.16
C GLU A 228 35.46 -23.34 12.62
N GLY A 229 34.87 -24.53 12.86
CA GLY A 229 34.59 -25.06 14.20
C GLY A 229 33.60 -24.21 15.00
N GLU A 230 33.86 -24.03 16.29
CA GLU A 230 32.99 -23.28 17.22
C GLU A 230 32.74 -21.82 16.77
N GLN A 231 33.69 -21.21 16.03
CA GLN A 231 33.52 -19.85 15.52
C GLN A 231 32.43 -19.75 14.45
N ALA A 232 32.24 -20.82 13.66
CA ALA A 232 31.18 -20.88 12.66
C ALA A 232 29.80 -21.07 13.31
N GLU A 233 29.70 -21.88 14.36
CA GLU A 233 28.46 -22.03 15.13
C GLU A 233 28.03 -20.73 15.82
N SER A 234 29.00 -19.92 16.28
CA SER A 234 28.70 -18.60 16.86
C SER A 234 28.28 -17.53 15.85
N LEU A 235 28.43 -17.83 14.55
CA LEU A 235 28.09 -16.92 13.43
C LEU A 235 26.68 -17.18 12.86
N GLU A 236 26.11 -18.36 13.12
CA GLU A 236 24.75 -18.79 12.70
C GLU A 236 23.66 -18.09 13.55
#